data_AF-A0A0K9PI15-F1
#
_entry.id   AF-A0A0K9PI15-F1
#
_cell.length_a   1.000
_cell.length_b   1.000
_cell.length_c   1.000
_cell.angle_alpha   90.00
_cell.angle_beta   90.00
_cell.angle_gamma   90.00
#
_symmetry.space_group_name_H-M   'P 1'
#
loop_
_entity.id
_entity.type
_entity.pdbx_description
1 polymer ?
#
loop_
_entity_poly.entity_id
_entity_poly.type
_entity_poly.pdbx_seq_one_letter_code
_entity_poly.pdbx_strand_id
1 'polypeptide(L)'
;MYSLPNNMPALPPMPTDGDYWSMLHSWVMPTSSFLKFIMFSRMFVDSLHKVNNNHTRNFCLLGSSKSELLEHLVNVWAYHSAIKMVYIDPSSGELSEQHPVELRKGKMWVKYFNFSLLKSMDEDFAEEADDDLPTKDPKWLWPQTGQVHWQGILDREREDRYRKKMNKLKRNQQKQLTREKHGYKQKALGI
;
A
#
# COMPACT_ATOMS: atom_id res chain seq x y z
N MET A 1 15.62 -7.58 -1.99
CA MET A 1 14.51 -7.07 -2.81
C MET A 1 13.33 -6.53 -1.98
N TYR A 2 13.43 -6.22 -0.67
CA TYR A 2 12.29 -5.61 0.07
C TYR A 2 12.67 -4.64 1.20
N SER A 3 13.85 -3.99 1.18
CA SER A 3 14.29 -3.04 2.24
C SER A 3 14.21 -3.55 3.70
N LEU A 4 13.92 -4.83 3.88
CA LEU A 4 13.82 -5.52 5.15
C LEU A 4 15.22 -6.02 5.50
N PRO A 5 15.75 -5.73 6.70
CA PRO A 5 17.03 -6.27 7.13
C PRO A 5 16.98 -7.81 7.07
N ASN A 6 18.03 -8.44 6.54
CA ASN A 6 18.12 -9.91 6.45
C ASN A 6 18.05 -10.62 7.82
N ASN A 7 18.14 -9.87 8.92
CA ASN A 7 18.13 -10.37 10.30
C ASN A 7 16.80 -10.12 11.04
N MET A 8 15.70 -9.87 10.33
CA MET A 8 14.40 -9.62 10.96
C MET A 8 13.77 -10.95 11.40
N PRO A 9 13.73 -11.26 12.72
CA PRO A 9 13.52 -12.63 13.19
C PRO A 9 12.05 -13.09 13.19
N ALA A 10 11.10 -12.17 13.01
CA ALA A 10 9.68 -12.48 13.03
C ALA A 10 8.82 -11.35 12.43
N LEU A 11 7.56 -11.66 12.13
CA LEU A 11 6.51 -10.68 11.84
C LEU A 11 6.33 -9.69 13.01
N PRO A 12 5.76 -8.49 12.77
CA PRO A 12 5.50 -7.53 13.82
C PRO A 12 4.63 -8.16 14.92
N PRO A 13 5.09 -8.24 16.17
CA PRO A 13 4.32 -8.89 17.23
C PRO A 13 3.22 -7.96 17.74
N MET A 14 2.07 -8.54 18.09
CA MET A 14 0.99 -7.82 18.76
C MET A 14 1.36 -7.58 20.24
N PRO A 15 1.32 -6.33 20.74
CA PRO A 15 1.66 -6.04 22.13
C PRO A 15 0.59 -6.49 23.12
N THR A 16 1.02 -6.73 24.35
CA THR A 16 0.16 -7.09 25.49
C THR A 16 0.15 -5.93 26.48
N ASP A 17 -0.61 -4.88 26.17
CA ASP A 17 -0.73 -3.64 26.95
C ASP A 17 -2.08 -3.50 27.67
N GLY A 18 -2.99 -4.48 27.54
CA GLY A 18 -4.26 -4.54 28.28
C GLY A 18 -5.43 -3.83 27.62
N ASP A 19 -5.20 -3.11 26.54
CA ASP A 19 -6.21 -2.47 25.69
C ASP A 19 -6.94 -3.50 24.80
N TYR A 20 -8.06 -3.07 24.20
CA TYR A 20 -8.89 -3.95 23.38
C TYR A 20 -8.38 -4.10 21.95
N TRP A 21 -8.20 -5.36 21.54
CA TRP A 21 -7.95 -5.72 20.14
C TRP A 21 -9.26 -5.96 19.40
N SER A 22 -9.25 -5.74 18.08
CA SER A 22 -10.41 -6.11 17.28
C SER A 22 -10.48 -7.64 17.19
N MET A 23 -11.49 -8.22 17.85
CA MET A 23 -11.82 -9.64 17.80
C MET A 23 -13.33 -9.73 17.54
N LEU A 24 -13.76 -10.40 16.47
CA LEU A 24 -15.17 -10.54 16.07
C LEU A 24 -15.93 -9.21 15.86
N HIS A 25 -15.22 -8.11 15.61
CA HIS A 25 -15.78 -6.76 15.47
C HIS A 25 -15.82 -6.27 14.01
N SER A 26 -16.73 -5.33 13.72
CA SER A 26 -16.78 -4.62 12.43
C SER A 26 -15.79 -3.46 12.43
N TRP A 27 -15.07 -3.26 11.32
CA TRP A 27 -14.12 -2.15 11.17
C TRP A 27 -14.67 -1.06 10.26
N VAL A 28 -14.40 0.19 10.64
CA VAL A 28 -14.67 1.37 9.80
C VAL A 28 -13.37 2.12 9.61
N MET A 29 -13.01 2.41 8.37
CA MET A 29 -11.77 3.10 8.05
C MET A 29 -11.92 4.01 6.81
N PRO A 30 -11.16 5.12 6.72
CA PRO A 30 -11.11 5.93 5.51
C PRO A 30 -10.64 5.11 4.30
N THR A 31 -11.14 5.42 3.11
CA THR A 31 -10.80 4.71 1.87
C THR A 31 -9.30 4.63 1.60
N SER A 32 -8.55 5.70 1.89
CA SER A 32 -7.09 5.73 1.72
C SER A 32 -6.38 4.75 2.65
N SER A 33 -6.93 4.50 3.83
CA SER A 33 -6.39 3.56 4.79
C SER A 33 -6.79 2.14 4.43
N PHE A 34 -8.02 1.93 3.97
CA PHE A 34 -8.47 0.65 3.42
C PHE A 34 -7.58 0.18 2.28
N LEU A 35 -7.23 1.05 1.33
CA LEU A 35 -6.34 0.69 0.23
C LEU A 35 -4.98 0.18 0.72
N LYS A 36 -4.35 0.88 1.67
CA LYS A 36 -3.09 0.44 2.30
C LYS A 36 -3.22 -0.92 2.97
N PHE A 37 -4.34 -1.13 3.67
CA PHE A 37 -4.63 -2.40 4.33
C PHE A 37 -4.76 -3.54 3.31
N ILE A 38 -5.44 -3.33 2.19
CA ILE A 38 -5.58 -4.33 1.13
C ILE A 38 -4.24 -4.70 0.51
N MET A 39 -3.40 -3.70 0.18
CA MET A 39 -2.06 -3.93 -0.39
C MET A 39 -1.19 -4.73 0.59
N PHE A 40 -1.19 -4.35 1.86
CA PHE A 40 -0.49 -5.10 2.91
C PHE A 40 -1.01 -6.55 3.05
N SER A 41 -2.33 -6.72 3.16
CA SER A 41 -2.95 -8.03 3.41
C SER A 41 -2.67 -9.01 2.28
N ARG A 42 -2.66 -8.52 1.04
CA ARG A 42 -2.33 -9.31 -0.14
C ARG A 42 -0.90 -9.84 -0.14
N MET A 43 0.08 -8.96 0.09
CA MET A 43 1.49 -9.35 0.19
C MET A 43 1.71 -10.35 1.33
N PHE A 44 0.99 -10.15 2.43
CA PHE A 44 1.05 -11.04 3.57
C PHE A 44 0.53 -12.44 3.22
N VAL A 45 -0.66 -12.53 2.60
CA VAL A 45 -1.27 -13.82 2.21
C VAL A 45 -0.37 -14.55 1.20
N ASP A 46 0.20 -13.85 0.23
CA ASP A 46 1.14 -14.43 -0.72
C ASP A 46 2.41 -14.98 -0.02
N SER A 47 2.98 -14.21 0.90
CA SER A 47 4.14 -14.62 1.69
C SER A 47 3.84 -15.84 2.57
N LEU A 48 2.68 -15.84 3.23
CA LEU A 48 2.23 -16.95 4.07
C LEU A 48 2.00 -18.21 3.24
N HIS A 49 1.43 -18.06 2.03
CA HIS A 49 1.24 -19.17 1.12
C HIS A 49 2.57 -19.80 0.68
N LYS A 50 3.57 -18.97 0.35
CA LYS A 50 4.95 -19.41 0.04
C LYS A 50 5.57 -20.19 1.20
N VAL A 51 5.41 -19.72 2.43
CA VAL A 51 5.90 -20.44 3.63
C VAL A 51 5.18 -21.77 3.82
N ASN A 52 3.86 -21.81 3.65
CA ASN A 52 3.07 -23.03 3.80
C ASN A 52 3.46 -24.10 2.76
N ASN A 53 3.81 -23.70 1.54
CA ASN A 53 4.25 -24.64 0.48
C ASN A 53 5.61 -25.31 0.75
N ASN A 54 6.47 -24.70 1.57
CA ASN A 54 7.76 -25.27 1.95
C ASN A 54 7.65 -26.33 3.07
N HIS A 55 6.48 -26.44 3.70
CA HIS A 55 6.20 -27.46 4.68
C HIS A 55 5.50 -28.66 4.04
N THR A 56 6.09 -29.85 4.14
CA THR A 56 5.52 -31.15 3.71
C THR A 56 4.30 -31.61 4.52
N ARG A 57 3.73 -30.74 5.37
CA ARG A 57 2.66 -31.09 6.30
C ARG A 57 1.28 -30.81 5.68
N ASN A 58 0.38 -31.78 5.78
CA ASN A 58 -1.03 -31.72 5.33
C ASN A 58 -1.91 -30.72 6.11
N PHE A 59 -1.33 -29.77 6.85
CA PHE A 59 -2.08 -28.78 7.61
C PHE A 59 -1.98 -27.44 6.90
N CYS A 60 -3.13 -26.94 6.45
CA CYS A 60 -3.23 -25.57 5.95
C CYS A 60 -3.12 -24.62 7.15
N LEU A 61 -2.07 -23.78 7.20
CA LEU A 61 -1.94 -22.70 8.19
C LEU A 61 -3.17 -21.77 8.24
N LEU A 62 -3.90 -21.68 7.12
CA LEU A 62 -5.16 -20.91 7.00
C LEU A 62 -6.42 -21.73 7.35
N GLY A 63 -6.33 -23.06 7.35
CA GLY A 63 -7.48 -23.97 7.54
C GLY A 63 -7.61 -24.52 8.96
N SER A 64 -6.62 -24.27 9.81
CA SER A 64 -6.60 -24.68 11.21
C SER A 64 -7.03 -23.50 12.08
N SER A 65 -8.25 -23.61 12.63
CA SER A 65 -8.93 -22.74 13.62
C SER A 65 -9.42 -21.36 13.16
N LYS A 66 -10.76 -21.22 13.20
CA LYS A 66 -11.56 -20.00 13.47
C LYS A 66 -10.94 -18.68 13.01
N SER A 67 -11.35 -18.16 11.84
CA SER A 67 -11.44 -16.74 11.42
C SER A 67 -10.58 -15.62 12.08
N GLU A 68 -9.42 -15.91 12.65
CA GLU A 68 -8.60 -14.98 13.45
C GLU A 68 -7.53 -14.28 12.61
N LEU A 69 -7.28 -14.76 11.38
CA LEU A 69 -6.22 -14.20 10.53
C LEU A 69 -6.52 -12.76 10.10
N LEU A 70 -7.74 -12.49 9.65
CA LEU A 70 -8.13 -11.17 9.20
C LEU A 70 -8.09 -10.18 10.36
N GLU A 71 -8.53 -10.63 11.53
CA GLU A 71 -8.49 -9.86 12.78
C GLU A 71 -7.04 -9.53 13.16
N HIS A 72 -6.16 -10.53 13.11
CA HIS A 72 -4.73 -10.34 13.38
C HIS A 72 -4.10 -9.37 12.37
N LEU A 73 -4.44 -9.48 11.08
CA LEU A 73 -3.92 -8.59 10.04
C LEU A 73 -4.36 -7.15 10.25
N VAL A 74 -5.64 -6.92 10.56
CA VAL A 74 -6.16 -5.57 10.82
C VAL A 74 -5.50 -4.99 12.07
N ASN A 75 -5.35 -5.78 13.15
CA ASN A 75 -4.71 -5.34 14.39
C ASN A 75 -3.24 -4.98 14.17
N VAL A 76 -2.46 -5.85 13.51
CA VAL A 76 -1.05 -5.58 13.18
C VAL A 76 -0.93 -4.34 12.31
N TRP A 77 -1.73 -4.25 11.24
CA TRP A 77 -1.72 -3.09 10.35
C TRP A 77 -2.07 -1.80 11.09
N ALA A 78 -3.13 -1.78 11.89
CA ALA A 78 -3.59 -0.58 12.60
C ALA A 78 -2.58 -0.13 13.65
N TYR A 79 -2.01 -1.07 14.41
CA TYR A 79 -1.01 -0.78 15.43
C TYR A 79 0.27 -0.21 14.82
N HIS A 80 0.80 -0.85 13.77
CA HIS A 80 2.09 -0.48 13.22
C HIS A 80 2.05 0.68 12.21
N SER A 81 0.88 1.02 11.66
CA SER A 81 0.70 2.15 10.72
C SER A 81 0.56 3.52 11.39
N ALA A 82 0.67 3.61 12.71
CA ALA A 82 0.41 4.84 13.49
C ALA A 82 -1.00 5.43 13.30
N ILE A 83 -1.97 4.56 12.99
CA ILE A 83 -3.37 4.96 12.85
C ILE A 83 -4.01 5.02 14.23
N LYS A 84 -4.78 6.07 14.49
CA LYS A 84 -5.56 6.17 15.72
C LYS A 84 -6.61 5.06 15.75
N MET A 85 -6.56 4.24 16.80
CA MET A 85 -7.50 3.14 17.01
C MET A 85 -8.56 3.61 18.01
N VAL A 86 -9.83 3.48 17.65
CA VAL A 86 -10.95 3.93 18.49
C VAL A 86 -11.92 2.77 18.60
N TYR A 87 -12.21 2.39 19.84
CA TYR A 87 -13.27 1.46 20.18
C TYR A 87 -14.59 2.22 20.31
N ILE A 88 -15.66 1.62 19.81
CA ILE A 88 -17.03 2.14 19.91
C ILE A 88 -17.83 1.11 20.69
N ASP A 89 -18.40 1.52 21.82
CA ASP A 89 -19.37 0.67 22.52
C ASP A 89 -20.68 0.64 21.70
N PRO A 90 -21.11 -0.53 21.20
CA PRO A 90 -22.31 -0.64 20.38
C PRO A 90 -23.61 -0.36 21.15
N SER A 91 -23.58 -0.43 22.48
CA SER A 91 -24.76 -0.26 23.32
C SER A 91 -24.95 1.20 23.75
N SER A 92 -23.88 1.89 24.12
CA SER A 92 -23.90 3.29 24.57
C SER A 92 -23.54 4.30 23.47
N GLY A 93 -22.81 3.87 22.43
CA GLY A 93 -22.21 4.74 21.42
C GLY A 93 -20.97 5.49 21.89
N GLU A 94 -20.44 5.19 23.08
CA GLU A 94 -19.26 5.84 23.62
C GLU A 94 -17.99 5.48 22.82
N LEU A 95 -17.11 6.46 22.63
CA LEU A 95 -15.86 6.32 21.89
C LEU A 95 -14.68 6.36 22.86
N SER A 96 -13.83 5.34 22.83
CA SER A 96 -12.57 5.31 23.58
C SER A 96 -11.38 5.07 22.66
N GLU A 97 -10.34 5.89 22.79
CA GLU A 97 -9.08 5.64 22.08
C GLU A 97 -8.37 4.43 22.70
N GLN A 98 -8.06 3.44 21.86
CA GLN A 98 -7.30 2.25 22.23
C GLN A 98 -5.89 2.39 21.68
N HIS A 99 -4.90 1.91 22.41
CA HIS A 99 -3.48 2.01 22.06
C HIS A 99 -3.09 3.41 21.56
N PRO A 100 -3.09 4.44 22.43
CA PRO A 100 -2.78 5.81 22.04
C PRO A 100 -1.49 5.92 21.22
N VAL A 101 -1.50 6.65 20.11
CA VAL A 101 -0.36 6.76 19.19
C VAL A 101 0.92 7.21 19.91
N GLU A 102 0.76 8.08 20.91
CA GLU A 102 1.82 8.61 21.75
C GLU A 102 2.56 7.52 22.54
N LEU A 103 1.84 6.53 23.07
CA LEU A 103 2.41 5.41 23.83
C LEU A 103 3.06 4.35 22.93
N ARG A 104 2.76 4.38 21.63
CA ARG A 104 3.30 3.46 20.62
C ARG A 104 4.57 3.98 19.94
N LYS A 105 4.98 5.24 20.19
CA LYS A 105 6.20 5.81 19.60
C LYS A 105 7.43 4.94 19.93
N GLY A 106 8.22 4.63 18.90
CA GLY A 106 9.39 3.72 19.01
C GLY A 106 9.07 2.22 18.95
N LYS A 107 7.81 1.81 19.17
CA LYS A 107 7.37 0.40 19.04
C LYS A 107 6.73 0.11 17.68
N MET A 108 6.20 1.12 17.01
CA MET A 108 5.54 1.00 15.71
C MET A 108 6.53 0.77 14.57
N TRP A 109 6.03 0.10 13.53
CA TRP A 109 6.80 -0.23 12.33
C TRP A 109 6.41 0.67 11.16
N VAL A 110 6.15 1.95 11.44
CA VAL A 110 5.57 2.94 10.51
C VAL A 110 6.29 2.98 9.17
N LYS A 111 7.62 2.82 9.19
CA LYS A 111 8.44 2.83 7.97
C LYS A 111 8.02 1.75 6.96
N TYR A 112 7.54 0.60 7.42
CA TYR A 112 7.12 -0.52 6.59
C TYR A 112 5.66 -0.40 6.09
N PHE A 113 4.86 0.47 6.72
CA PHE A 113 3.46 0.72 6.36
C PHE A 113 3.25 2.06 5.64
N ASN A 114 4.34 2.66 5.14
CA ASN A 114 4.25 3.86 4.32
C ASN A 114 3.52 3.56 3.02
N PHE A 115 2.61 4.44 2.60
CA PHE A 115 1.88 4.32 1.34
C PHE A 115 2.79 4.11 0.14
N SER A 116 3.87 4.91 0.03
CA SER A 116 4.77 4.84 -1.11
C SER A 116 5.50 3.50 -1.16
N LEU A 117 5.83 2.93 0.00
CA LEU A 117 6.51 1.64 0.08
C LEU A 117 5.56 0.50 -0.25
N LEU A 118 4.37 0.48 0.36
CA LEU A 118 3.33 -0.50 0.04
C LEU A 118 2.97 -0.43 -1.44
N LYS A 119 2.88 0.77 -2.01
CA LYS A 119 2.60 0.95 -3.43
C LYS A 119 3.70 0.41 -4.33
N SER A 120 4.96 0.70 -4.02
CA SER A 120 6.08 0.13 -4.76
C SER A 120 6.06 -1.39 -4.71
N MET A 121 5.88 -1.97 -3.52
CA MET A 121 5.84 -3.43 -3.38
C MET A 121 4.67 -4.04 -4.16
N ASP A 122 3.50 -3.41 -4.15
CA ASP A 122 2.30 -3.87 -4.88
C ASP A 122 2.51 -3.82 -6.40
N GLU A 123 3.22 -2.79 -6.89
CA GLU A 123 3.62 -2.63 -8.28
C GLU A 123 4.69 -3.67 -8.68
N ASP A 124 5.69 -3.94 -7.83
CA ASP A 124 6.73 -4.96 -8.07
C ASP A 124 6.12 -6.36 -8.23
N PHE A 125 5.17 -6.72 -7.35
CA PHE A 125 4.44 -7.98 -7.45
C PHE A 125 3.58 -8.05 -8.72
N ALA A 126 3.04 -6.92 -9.18
CA ALA A 126 2.32 -6.87 -10.44
C ALA A 126 3.28 -7.14 -11.62
N GLU A 127 4.44 -6.49 -11.67
CA GLU A 127 5.45 -6.70 -12.71
C GLU A 127 5.93 -8.18 -12.76
N GLU A 128 6.17 -8.80 -11.60
CA GLU A 128 6.55 -10.23 -11.53
C GLU A 128 5.46 -11.15 -12.14
N ALA A 129 4.19 -10.78 -12.02
CA ALA A 129 3.09 -11.49 -12.66
C ALA A 129 2.96 -11.22 -14.17
N ASP A 130 3.55 -10.16 -14.72
CA ASP A 130 3.57 -9.83 -16.17
C ASP A 130 4.60 -10.68 -16.90
N ASP A 131 5.79 -10.72 -16.32
CA ASP A 131 6.95 -11.37 -16.91
C ASP A 131 6.84 -12.90 -16.86
N ASP A 132 6.29 -13.43 -15.77
CA ASP A 132 5.94 -14.84 -15.65
C ASP A 132 4.46 -15.05 -16.02
N LEU A 133 4.19 -15.21 -17.33
CA LEU A 133 2.94 -15.81 -17.83
C LEU A 133 2.53 -16.94 -16.86
N PRO A 134 1.32 -16.93 -16.27
CA PRO A 134 0.90 -17.80 -15.15
C PRO A 134 0.74 -19.27 -15.56
N THR A 135 1.83 -19.88 -16.04
CA THR A 135 1.91 -21.20 -16.64
C THR A 135 2.85 -22.12 -15.87
N LYS A 136 3.49 -21.65 -14.79
CA LYS A 136 4.48 -22.47 -14.06
C LYS A 136 4.12 -22.81 -12.61
N ASP A 137 3.39 -21.96 -11.90
CA ASP A 137 3.03 -22.28 -10.50
C ASP A 137 1.51 -22.15 -10.26
N PRO A 138 0.75 -23.27 -10.22
CA PRO A 138 -0.68 -23.25 -9.95
C PRO A 138 -1.03 -22.78 -8.53
N LYS A 139 -0.01 -22.48 -7.72
CA LYS A 139 -0.09 -22.05 -6.33
C LYS A 139 0.14 -20.55 -6.15
N TRP A 140 0.48 -19.80 -7.20
CA TRP A 140 0.65 -18.35 -7.09
C TRP A 140 -0.71 -17.66 -6.87
N LEU A 141 -0.91 -17.05 -5.70
CA LEU A 141 -2.19 -16.43 -5.29
C LEU A 141 -2.31 -14.97 -5.73
N TRP A 142 -1.19 -14.33 -6.05
CA TRP A 142 -1.18 -13.05 -6.74
C TRP A 142 -1.47 -13.25 -8.24
N PRO A 143 -2.10 -12.33 -8.98
CA PRO A 143 -3.02 -11.29 -8.56
C PRO A 143 -4.44 -11.83 -8.26
N GLN A 144 -4.64 -13.14 -8.07
CA GLN A 144 -5.97 -13.74 -7.83
C GLN A 144 -6.67 -13.18 -6.58
N THR A 145 -5.91 -12.65 -5.62
CA THR A 145 -6.40 -11.92 -4.43
C THR A 145 -6.93 -10.50 -4.73
N GLY A 146 -7.00 -10.15 -6.01
CA GLY A 146 -7.86 -9.14 -6.64
C GLY A 146 -7.09 -8.14 -7.51
N GLN A 147 -7.77 -7.14 -8.04
CA GLN A 147 -7.20 -6.28 -9.09
C GLN A 147 -5.93 -5.53 -8.66
N VAL A 148 -4.85 -5.74 -9.42
CA VAL A 148 -3.64 -4.89 -9.58
C VAL A 148 -3.27 -4.93 -11.06
N HIS A 149 -2.82 -3.81 -11.63
CA HIS A 149 -2.51 -3.67 -13.07
C HIS A 149 -1.08 -3.11 -13.18
N TRP A 150 -0.02 -3.79 -13.66
CA TRP A 150 0.18 -4.79 -14.73
C TRP A 150 0.18 -4.16 -16.13
N GLN A 151 1.30 -4.28 -16.89
CA GLN A 151 1.82 -3.72 -18.18
C GLN A 151 1.36 -2.32 -18.62
N GLY A 152 0.15 -1.90 -18.27
CA GLY A 152 -0.48 -0.63 -18.57
C GLY A 152 -0.10 0.55 -17.67
N ILE A 153 0.70 0.37 -16.61
CA ILE A 153 1.41 1.52 -16.00
C ILE A 153 2.47 2.04 -16.97
N LEU A 154 3.11 1.15 -17.74
CA LEU A 154 4.17 1.46 -18.70
C LEU A 154 3.66 2.20 -19.93
N ASP A 155 2.46 1.90 -20.42
CA ASP A 155 1.86 2.69 -21.50
C ASP A 155 1.30 4.03 -20.99
N ARG A 156 0.81 4.08 -19.74
CA ARG A 156 0.28 5.29 -19.10
C ARG A 156 1.34 6.38 -18.92
N GLU A 157 2.56 6.02 -18.59
CA GLU A 157 3.68 6.97 -18.58
C GLU A 157 4.16 7.36 -19.99
N ARG A 158 3.98 6.47 -20.97
CA ARG A 158 4.41 6.68 -22.35
C ARG A 158 3.56 7.76 -23.03
N GLU A 159 2.24 7.75 -22.83
CA GLU A 159 1.33 8.78 -23.33
C GLU A 159 1.50 10.13 -22.61
N ASP A 160 1.79 10.11 -21.30
CA ASP A 160 2.01 11.33 -20.52
C ASP A 160 3.23 12.13 -21.01
N ARG A 161 4.28 11.42 -21.42
CA ARG A 161 5.46 12.01 -22.06
C ARG A 161 5.13 12.61 -23.43
N TYR A 162 4.29 11.94 -24.21
CA TYR A 162 3.84 12.46 -25.51
C TYR A 162 3.00 13.74 -25.36
N ARG A 163 2.07 13.78 -24.41
CA ARG A 163 1.25 14.97 -24.09
C ARG A 163 2.10 16.18 -23.70
N LYS A 164 3.05 15.99 -22.79
CA LYS A 164 3.92 17.06 -22.30
C LYS A 164 4.78 17.66 -23.43
N LYS A 165 5.25 16.81 -24.35
CA LYS A 165 6.01 17.22 -25.55
C LYS A 165 5.17 18.08 -26.51
N MET A 166 3.95 17.63 -26.83
CA MET A 166 3.06 18.36 -27.72
C MET A 166 2.62 19.72 -27.15
N ASN A 167 2.37 19.79 -25.84
CA ASN A 167 2.00 21.04 -25.17
C ASN A 167 3.16 22.05 -25.15
N LYS A 168 4.40 21.60 -24.95
CA LYS A 168 5.59 22.45 -25.00
C LYS A 168 5.80 23.02 -26.40
N LEU A 169 5.55 22.22 -27.44
CA LEU A 169 5.64 22.65 -28.82
C LEU A 169 4.61 23.74 -29.16
N LYS A 170 3.33 23.52 -28.83
CA LYS A 170 2.25 24.51 -29.03
C LYS A 170 2.52 25.83 -28.31
N ARG A 171 2.99 25.76 -27.06
CA ARG A 171 3.35 26.95 -26.27
C ARG A 171 4.51 27.72 -26.89
N ASN A 172 5.50 27.02 -27.47
CA ASN A 172 6.63 27.67 -28.15
C ASN A 172 6.20 28.36 -29.45
N GLN A 173 5.38 27.69 -30.26
CA GLN A 173 4.84 28.29 -31.48
C GLN A 173 3.98 29.52 -31.17
N GLN A 174 3.12 29.44 -30.16
CA GLN A 174 2.30 30.58 -29.75
C GLN A 174 3.16 31.75 -29.25
N LYS A 175 4.21 31.48 -28.45
CA LYS A 175 5.18 32.49 -28.03
C LYS A 175 5.91 33.12 -29.21
N GLN A 176 6.27 32.34 -30.24
CA GLN A 176 6.89 32.87 -31.46
C GLN A 176 5.92 33.78 -32.22
N LEU A 177 4.70 33.33 -32.49
CA LEU A 177 3.66 34.14 -33.14
C LEU A 177 3.34 35.42 -32.37
N THR A 178 3.30 35.35 -31.04
CA THR A 178 3.11 36.54 -30.20
C THR A 178 4.29 37.51 -30.32
N ARG A 179 5.53 37.01 -30.35
CA ARG A 179 6.76 37.82 -30.55
C ARG A 179 6.81 38.47 -31.93
N GLU A 180 6.38 37.75 -32.97
CA GLU A 180 6.28 38.28 -34.33
C GLU A 180 5.20 39.36 -34.44
N LYS A 181 4.01 39.12 -33.86
CA LYS A 181 2.89 40.07 -33.91
C LYS A 181 3.12 41.35 -33.09
N HIS A 182 3.75 41.24 -31.92
CA HIS A 182 3.87 42.36 -30.97
C HIS A 182 5.28 42.94 -30.85
N GLY A 183 6.27 42.35 -31.54
CA GLY A 183 7.68 42.71 -31.43
C GLY A 183 8.30 42.39 -30.07
N TYR A 184 9.62 42.52 -29.97
CA TYR A 184 10.35 42.33 -28.71
C TYR A 184 10.33 43.64 -27.89
N LYS A 185 9.39 43.78 -26.96
CA LYS A 185 9.39 44.93 -26.03
C LYS A 185 10.31 44.64 -24.84
N GLN A 186 11.57 45.09 -24.91
CA GLN A 186 12.43 45.16 -23.72
C GLN A 186 11.86 46.21 -22.76
N LYS A 187 11.58 45.83 -21.52
CA LYS A 187 11.37 46.82 -20.46
C LYS A 187 12.74 47.23 -19.94
N ALA A 188 13.05 48.52 -19.97
CA ALA A 188 14.23 49.04 -19.29
C ALA A 188 14.12 48.75 -17.79
N LEU A 189 15.19 48.24 -17.20
CA LEU A 189 15.26 47.96 -15.77
C LEU A 189 15.53 49.28 -15.03
N GLY A 190 14.54 49.77 -14.27
CA GLY A 190 14.70 50.83 -13.29
C GLY A 190 14.06 52.17 -13.65
N ILE A 191 12.85 52.40 -13.12
CA ILE A 191 12.44 53.63 -12.42
C ILE A 191 11.71 53.18 -11.15
#